data_AF-A0A1Y1M0K2-F1
#
_entry.id   AF-A0A1Y1M0K2-F1
#
_cell.length_a   1.000
_cell.length_b   1.000
_cell.length_c   1.000
_cell.angle_alpha   90.00
_cell.angle_beta   90.00
_cell.angle_gamma   90.00
#
_symmetry.space_group_name_H-M   'P 1'
#
loop_
_entity.id
_entity.type
_entity.pdbx_description
1 polymer ?
#
loop_
_entity_poly.entity_id
_entity_poly.type
_entity_poly.pdbx_seq_one_letter_code
_entity_poly.pdbx_strand_id
1 'polypeptide(L)'
;QQDPPETKAPGIFGIPLRQSITYANVAISLIDENGKSYIYGYVPIVVAKCGVFLKEKATGIEGIFRLSGSEKRIKELKHIFDSPDRYGKGLVWDGYTVHDAANVLRRYLNDLPEPVVPLALYEKFREPLRGATKQPTSDGEGPQFVDNFDEQAAIKKYQQLITELPPLNRQLLLYILDLLAVFA
;
A
#
# COMPACT_ATOMS: atom_id res chain seq x y z
N GLN A 1 -29.83 16.99 -31.39
CA GLN A 1 -28.41 16.98 -30.97
C GLN A 1 -28.33 16.00 -29.82
N GLN A 2 -27.68 14.86 -30.03
CA GLN A 2 -27.35 13.94 -28.94
C GLN A 2 -25.97 14.37 -28.46
N ASP A 3 -25.88 14.78 -27.20
CA ASP A 3 -24.60 15.02 -26.56
C ASP A 3 -23.75 13.73 -26.66
N PRO A 4 -22.43 13.84 -26.92
CA PRO A 4 -21.57 12.66 -26.91
C PRO A 4 -21.64 11.99 -25.53
N PRO A 5 -21.60 10.65 -25.45
CA PRO A 5 -21.66 9.97 -24.17
C PRO A 5 -20.51 10.45 -23.29
N GLU A 6 -20.83 11.11 -22.17
CA GLU A 6 -19.87 11.46 -21.13
C GLU A 6 -19.12 10.19 -20.76
N THR A 7 -17.86 10.10 -21.20
CA THR A 7 -16.97 9.03 -20.81
C THR A 7 -16.62 9.30 -19.36
N LYS A 8 -17.45 8.82 -18.42
CA LYS A 8 -17.18 8.96 -16.98
C LYS A 8 -15.74 8.55 -16.74
N ALA A 9 -14.93 9.49 -16.22
CA ALA A 9 -13.54 9.19 -15.91
C ALA A 9 -13.50 7.93 -15.03
N PRO A 10 -12.62 6.97 -15.34
CA PRO A 10 -12.61 5.68 -14.65
C PRO A 10 -12.29 5.88 -13.17
N GLY A 11 -12.80 4.96 -12.34
CA GLY A 11 -12.42 4.87 -10.93
C GLY A 11 -10.96 4.45 -10.76
N ILE A 12 -10.59 4.08 -9.53
CA ILE A 12 -9.23 3.60 -9.21
C ILE A 12 -9.21 2.16 -8.70
N PHE A 13 -10.31 1.66 -8.15
CA PHE A 13 -10.41 0.28 -7.68
C PHE A 13 -10.64 -0.65 -8.87
N GLY A 14 -9.93 -1.79 -8.94
CA GLY A 14 -10.01 -2.68 -10.10
C GLY A 14 -9.24 -2.20 -11.33
N ILE A 15 -8.61 -1.03 -11.28
CA ILE A 15 -7.90 -0.45 -12.43
C ILE A 15 -6.39 -0.71 -12.30
N PRO A 16 -5.70 -1.12 -13.39
CA PRO A 16 -4.26 -1.32 -13.36
C PRO A 16 -3.51 -0.11 -12.80
N LEU A 17 -2.54 -0.35 -11.90
CA LEU A 17 -1.78 0.72 -11.24
C LEU A 17 -1.20 1.73 -12.24
N ARG A 18 -0.61 1.23 -13.34
CA ARG A 18 -0.05 2.05 -14.42
C ARG A 18 -1.05 3.01 -15.09
N GLN A 19 -2.35 2.70 -15.03
CA GLN A 19 -3.40 3.50 -15.62
C GLN A 19 -3.92 4.52 -14.60
N SER A 20 -4.32 4.07 -13.41
CA SER A 20 -4.91 4.95 -12.38
C SER A 20 -3.93 5.99 -11.86
N ILE A 21 -2.62 5.69 -11.86
CA ILE A 21 -1.60 6.65 -11.45
C ILE A 21 -1.54 7.88 -12.36
N THR A 22 -2.05 7.84 -13.59
CA THR A 22 -1.97 8.99 -14.51
C THR A 22 -2.94 10.12 -14.15
N TYR A 23 -4.00 9.83 -13.40
CA TYR A 23 -5.04 10.80 -13.02
C TYR A 23 -5.34 10.86 -11.52
N ALA A 24 -4.94 9.87 -10.72
CA ALA A 24 -5.24 9.79 -9.29
C ALA A 24 -3.99 9.44 -8.46
N ASN A 25 -3.04 10.38 -8.38
CA ASN A 25 -1.76 10.17 -7.73
C ASN A 25 -1.36 11.31 -6.78
N VAL A 26 -0.33 11.04 -5.97
CA VAL A 26 0.40 12.03 -5.16
C VAL A 26 1.89 11.79 -5.34
N ALA A 27 2.65 12.89 -5.49
CA ALA A 27 4.11 12.84 -5.57
C ALA A 27 4.73 12.49 -4.22
N ILE A 28 5.67 11.56 -4.21
CA ILE A 28 6.57 11.28 -3.09
C ILE A 28 7.80 12.17 -3.26
N SER A 29 8.07 13.01 -2.26
CA SER A 29 9.27 13.84 -2.23
C SER A 29 10.26 13.28 -1.20
N LEU A 30 11.53 13.21 -1.57
CA LEU A 30 12.63 12.88 -0.68
C LEU A 30 13.57 14.08 -0.57
N ILE A 31 14.32 14.15 0.53
CA ILE A 31 15.32 15.16 0.79
C ILE A 31 16.69 14.48 0.64
N ASP A 32 17.57 15.04 -0.19
CA ASP A 32 18.94 14.55 -0.35
C ASP A 32 19.85 14.99 0.82
N GLU A 33 21.10 14.52 0.81
CA GLU A 33 22.11 14.85 1.81
C GLU A 33 22.41 16.36 1.92
N ASN A 34 22.08 17.13 0.89
CA ASN A 34 22.26 18.58 0.83
C ASN A 34 20.99 19.35 1.26
N GLY A 35 19.96 18.65 1.73
CA GLY A 35 18.68 19.27 2.12
C GLY A 35 17.76 19.62 0.94
N LYS A 36 18.09 19.20 -0.29
CA LYS A 36 17.29 19.50 -1.48
C LYS A 36 16.18 18.48 -1.65
N SER A 37 14.94 18.98 -1.76
CA SER A 37 13.77 18.14 -2.06
C SER A 37 13.70 17.79 -3.55
N TYR A 38 13.45 16.51 -3.86
CA TYR A 38 13.19 16.02 -5.21
C TYR A 38 12.08 14.97 -5.23
N ILE A 39 11.39 14.84 -6.37
CA ILE A 39 10.33 13.85 -6.55
C ILE A 39 10.97 12.48 -6.80
N TYR A 40 10.78 11.57 -5.86
CA TYR A 40 11.22 10.18 -5.98
C TYR A 40 10.28 9.34 -6.86
N GLY A 41 8.99 9.65 -6.84
CA GLY A 41 7.99 8.88 -7.55
C GLY A 41 6.57 9.34 -7.26
N TYR A 42 5.61 8.54 -7.69
CA TYR A 42 4.19 8.79 -7.48
C TYR A 42 3.51 7.54 -6.92
N VAL A 43 2.59 7.75 -5.99
CA VAL A 43 1.73 6.68 -5.45
C VAL A 43 0.26 7.02 -5.62
N PRO A 44 -0.63 6.01 -5.64
CA PRO A 44 -2.07 6.23 -5.70
C PRO A 44 -2.53 7.14 -4.55
N ILE A 45 -3.43 8.07 -4.85
CA ILE A 45 -3.90 9.05 -3.86
C ILE A 45 -4.53 8.40 -2.62
N VAL A 46 -5.25 7.28 -2.80
CA VAL A 46 -5.80 6.49 -1.69
C VAL A 46 -4.71 5.97 -0.75
N VAL A 47 -3.58 5.51 -1.30
CA VAL A 47 -2.43 5.02 -0.54
C VAL A 47 -1.77 6.15 0.23
N ALA A 48 -1.55 7.30 -0.42
CA ALA A 48 -0.97 8.47 0.21
C ALA A 48 -1.85 8.99 1.37
N LYS A 49 -3.15 9.20 1.12
CA LYS A 49 -4.08 9.77 2.10
C LYS A 49 -4.30 8.84 3.28
N CYS A 50 -4.51 7.54 3.04
CA CYS A 50 -4.63 6.58 4.13
C CYS A 50 -3.32 6.49 4.91
N GLY A 51 -2.17 6.45 4.23
CA GLY A 51 -0.86 6.36 4.86
C GLY A 51 -0.58 7.53 5.80
N VAL A 52 -0.83 8.77 5.37
CA VAL A 52 -0.66 9.97 6.23
C VAL A 52 -1.56 9.89 7.48
N PHE A 53 -2.85 9.61 7.28
CA PHE A 53 -3.80 9.53 8.39
C PHE A 53 -3.45 8.42 9.39
N LEU A 54 -3.02 7.26 8.89
CA LEU A 54 -2.59 6.14 9.73
C LEU A 54 -1.31 6.49 10.51
N LYS A 55 -0.30 7.08 9.87
CA LYS A 55 0.93 7.50 10.57
C LYS A 55 0.65 8.51 11.68
N GLU A 56 -0.29 9.43 11.48
CA GLU A 56 -0.63 10.47 12.45
C GLU A 56 -1.50 9.96 13.61
N LYS A 57 -2.40 9.00 13.36
CA LYS A 57 -3.48 8.65 14.31
C LYS A 57 -3.43 7.22 14.83
N ALA A 58 -2.68 6.32 14.19
CA ALA A 58 -2.76 4.89 14.45
C ALA A 58 -1.59 4.32 15.27
N THR A 59 -0.52 5.10 15.52
CA THR A 59 0.71 4.65 16.22
C THR A 59 0.46 4.12 17.64
N GLY A 60 -0.58 4.59 18.32
CA GLY A 60 -0.98 4.13 19.66
C GLY A 60 -2.21 3.23 19.69
N ILE A 61 -2.69 2.75 18.54
CA ILE A 61 -3.94 1.99 18.43
C ILE A 61 -3.62 0.52 18.19
N GLU A 62 -4.23 -0.37 18.97
CA GLU A 62 -4.05 -1.80 18.82
C GLU A 62 -4.75 -2.36 17.58
N GLY A 63 -4.16 -3.40 16.98
CA GLY A 63 -4.83 -4.21 15.96
C GLY A 63 -5.11 -3.47 14.65
N ILE A 64 -4.31 -2.46 14.30
CA ILE A 64 -4.34 -1.83 12.98
C ILE A 64 -4.08 -2.90 11.90
N PHE A 65 -4.85 -2.87 10.81
CA PHE A 65 -4.95 -3.91 9.77
C PHE A 65 -5.54 -5.27 10.20
N ARG A 66 -5.68 -5.56 11.51
CA ARG A 66 -6.32 -6.79 12.03
C ARG A 66 -7.80 -6.60 12.33
N LEU A 67 -8.16 -5.51 13.02
CA LEU A 67 -9.54 -5.20 13.38
C LEU A 67 -10.29 -4.54 12.21
N SER A 68 -11.59 -4.82 12.13
CA SER A 68 -12.47 -4.29 11.09
C SER A 68 -13.04 -2.92 11.47
N GLY A 69 -12.99 -1.98 10.54
CA GLY A 69 -13.75 -0.75 10.56
C GLY A 69 -15.24 -0.98 10.26
N SER A 70 -15.99 0.11 10.18
CA SER A 70 -17.40 0.08 9.81
C SER A 70 -17.56 -0.13 8.31
N GLU A 71 -18.24 -1.21 7.91
CA GLU A 71 -18.54 -1.50 6.51
C GLU A 71 -19.21 -0.34 5.77
N LYS A 72 -20.09 0.39 6.45
CA LYS A 72 -20.75 1.58 5.89
C LYS A 72 -19.72 2.65 5.52
N ARG A 73 -18.86 3.02 6.49
CA ARG A 73 -17.84 4.07 6.29
C ARG A 73 -16.76 3.64 5.30
N ILE A 74 -16.39 2.35 5.28
CA ILE A 74 -15.45 1.82 4.30
C ILE A 74 -16.03 1.91 2.87
N LYS A 75 -17.32 1.62 2.69
CA LYS A 75 -18.00 1.80 1.38
C LYS A 75 -18.04 3.28 0.97
N GLU A 76 -18.30 4.19 1.91
CA GLU A 76 -18.26 5.63 1.67
C GLU A 76 -16.84 6.08 1.26
N LEU A 77 -15.80 5.69 2.00
CA LEU A 77 -14.41 6.00 1.66
C LEU A 77 -14.03 5.44 0.29
N LYS A 78 -14.38 4.17 -0.01
CA LYS A 78 -14.18 3.58 -1.34
C LYS A 78 -14.82 4.45 -2.40
N HIS A 79 -16.08 4.83 -2.23
CA HIS A 79 -16.78 5.70 -3.20
C HIS A 79 -16.08 7.05 -3.38
N ILE A 80 -15.62 7.70 -2.29
CA ILE A 80 -14.90 8.98 -2.36
C ILE A 80 -13.59 8.85 -3.15
N PHE A 81 -12.83 7.78 -2.91
CA PHE A 81 -11.56 7.54 -3.61
C PHE A 81 -11.75 7.06 -5.05
N ASP A 82 -12.85 6.36 -5.35
CA ASP A 82 -13.17 5.79 -6.66
C ASP A 82 -13.90 6.77 -7.59
N SER A 83 -14.37 7.91 -7.06
CA SER A 83 -15.12 8.90 -7.84
C SER A 83 -14.22 10.01 -8.38
N PRO A 84 -14.31 10.34 -9.68
CA PRO A 84 -13.80 11.59 -10.23
C PRO A 84 -14.48 12.82 -9.58
N ASP A 85 -13.95 14.04 -9.66
CA ASP A 85 -12.69 14.50 -10.29
C ASP A 85 -11.54 14.58 -9.28
N ARG A 86 -11.86 14.35 -8.00
CA ARG A 86 -10.95 14.59 -6.88
C ARG A 86 -10.28 13.32 -6.39
N TYR A 87 -10.90 12.14 -6.56
CA TYR A 87 -10.35 10.86 -6.06
C TYR A 87 -9.90 10.95 -4.59
N GLY A 88 -10.72 11.58 -3.74
CA GLY A 88 -10.38 11.85 -2.33
C GLY A 88 -9.46 13.05 -2.07
N LYS A 89 -9.08 13.85 -3.08
CA LYS A 89 -8.43 15.14 -2.86
C LYS A 89 -9.34 16.06 -2.06
N GLY A 90 -8.86 16.51 -0.90
CA GLY A 90 -9.63 17.31 0.05
C GLY A 90 -10.53 16.49 0.98
N LEU A 91 -10.37 15.15 1.04
CA LEU A 91 -11.03 14.31 2.04
C LEU A 91 -10.69 14.82 3.45
N VAL A 92 -11.73 15.01 4.25
CA VAL A 92 -11.67 15.28 5.69
C VAL A 92 -11.98 13.98 6.41
N TRP A 93 -11.14 13.61 7.39
CA TRP A 93 -11.23 12.33 8.09
C TRP A 93 -12.22 12.32 9.27
N ASP A 94 -12.88 13.45 9.56
CA ASP A 94 -13.84 13.57 10.65
C ASP A 94 -14.96 12.52 10.52
N GLY A 95 -15.18 11.73 11.58
CA GLY A 95 -16.15 10.63 11.59
C GLY A 95 -15.62 9.30 11.05
N TYR A 96 -14.40 9.25 10.50
CA TYR A 96 -13.71 8.02 10.11
C TYR A 96 -12.68 7.59 11.15
N THR A 97 -12.46 6.28 11.26
CA THR A 97 -11.45 5.70 12.16
C THR A 97 -10.23 5.20 11.39
N VAL A 98 -9.15 4.97 12.12
CA VAL A 98 -7.93 4.32 11.59
C VAL A 98 -8.20 2.92 11.03
N HIS A 99 -9.16 2.18 11.58
CA HIS A 99 -9.56 0.88 11.04
C HIS A 99 -10.26 1.04 9.69
N ASP A 100 -11.12 2.05 9.52
CA ASP A 100 -11.76 2.31 8.22
C ASP A 100 -10.72 2.63 7.14
N ALA A 101 -9.73 3.47 7.48
CA ALA A 101 -8.60 3.82 6.61
C ALA A 101 -7.74 2.61 6.26
N ALA A 102 -7.40 1.77 7.25
CA ALA A 102 -6.64 0.55 7.05
C ALA A 102 -7.39 -0.44 6.14
N ASN A 103 -8.69 -0.61 6.34
CA ASN A 103 -9.50 -1.51 5.52
C ASN A 103 -9.71 -1.01 4.09
N VAL A 104 -9.92 0.29 3.85
CA VAL A 104 -10.04 0.82 2.49
C VAL A 104 -8.71 0.73 1.73
N LEU A 105 -7.58 1.00 2.41
CA LEU A 105 -6.25 0.78 1.85
C LEU A 105 -6.04 -0.68 1.45
N ARG A 106 -6.38 -1.62 2.35
CA ARG A 106 -6.29 -3.07 2.06
C ARG A 106 -7.17 -3.47 0.87
N ARG A 107 -8.41 -2.95 0.79
CA ARG A 107 -9.31 -3.19 -0.35
C ARG A 107 -8.72 -2.70 -1.65
N TYR A 108 -8.13 -1.50 -1.66
CA TYR A 108 -7.48 -0.96 -2.85
C TYR A 108 -6.37 -1.89 -3.36
N LEU A 109 -5.48 -2.34 -2.46
CA LEU A 109 -4.38 -3.24 -2.83
C LEU A 109 -4.87 -4.60 -3.34
N ASN A 110 -5.93 -5.14 -2.73
CA ASN A 110 -6.53 -6.41 -3.16
C ASN A 110 -7.29 -6.31 -4.47
N ASP A 111 -7.89 -5.16 -4.76
CA ASP A 111 -8.64 -4.92 -6.00
C ASP A 111 -7.71 -4.63 -7.19
N LEU A 112 -6.39 -4.49 -7.00
CA LEU A 112 -5.46 -4.32 -8.11
C LEU A 112 -5.49 -5.57 -9.01
N PRO A 113 -5.65 -5.43 -10.34
CA PRO A 113 -5.64 -6.58 -11.26
C PRO A 113 -4.33 -7.37 -11.22
N GLU A 114 -3.24 -6.68 -10.90
CA GLU A 114 -1.94 -7.27 -10.65
C GLU A 114 -1.45 -6.84 -9.26
N PRO A 115 -1.03 -7.77 -8.40
CA PRO A 115 -0.56 -7.44 -7.06
C PRO A 115 0.69 -6.56 -7.08
N VAL A 116 0.93 -5.87 -5.96
CA VAL A 116 2.09 -4.95 -5.79
C VAL A 116 3.40 -5.65 -6.12
N VAL A 117 3.57 -6.90 -5.68
CA VAL A 117 4.63 -7.80 -6.16
C VAL A 117 4.04 -8.59 -7.34
N PRO A 118 4.45 -8.33 -8.59
CA PRO A 118 3.92 -9.03 -9.76
C PRO A 118 4.02 -10.55 -9.63
N LEU A 119 3.04 -11.26 -10.18
CA LEU A 119 2.98 -12.73 -10.10
C LEU A 119 4.23 -13.40 -10.69
N ALA A 120 4.82 -12.81 -11.73
CA ALA A 120 6.06 -13.29 -12.34
C ALA A 120 7.28 -13.29 -11.38
N LEU A 121 7.24 -12.47 -10.33
CA LEU A 121 8.29 -12.39 -9.31
C LEU A 121 7.91 -13.09 -8.00
N TYR A 122 6.66 -13.55 -7.87
CA TYR A 122 6.12 -14.11 -6.63
C TYR A 122 6.98 -15.23 -6.04
N GLU A 123 7.32 -16.25 -6.84
CA GLU A 123 8.14 -17.37 -6.39
C GLU A 123 9.55 -16.92 -5.96
N LYS A 124 10.14 -15.96 -6.68
CA LYS A 124 11.43 -15.38 -6.29
C LYS A 124 11.36 -14.66 -4.95
N PHE A 125 10.26 -13.96 -4.66
CA PHE A 125 10.06 -13.29 -3.36
C PHE A 125 9.78 -14.28 -2.21
N ARG A 126 9.30 -15.49 -2.51
CA ARG A 126 9.10 -16.55 -1.50
C ARG A 126 10.36 -17.34 -1.20
N GLU A 127 11.24 -17.49 -2.18
CA GLU A 127 12.46 -18.30 -2.10
C GLU A 127 13.28 -18.04 -0.81
N PRO A 128 13.58 -16.78 -0.42
CA PRO A 128 14.43 -16.51 0.74
C PRO A 128 13.86 -17.02 2.06
N LEU A 129 12.54 -17.18 2.16
CA LEU A 129 11.86 -17.64 3.38
C LEU A 129 11.38 -19.09 3.27
N ARG A 130 11.67 -19.78 2.16
CA ARG A 130 11.16 -21.13 1.92
C ARG A 130 11.80 -22.13 2.89
N GLY A 131 10.99 -22.65 3.83
CA GLY A 131 11.46 -23.54 4.88
C GLY A 131 12.22 -22.82 6.00
N ALA A 132 12.24 -21.49 6.00
CA ALA A 132 12.91 -20.69 7.02
C ALA A 132 12.09 -20.56 8.31
N THR A 133 10.76 -20.66 8.22
CA THR A 133 9.86 -20.47 9.37
C THR A 133 9.50 -21.80 10.06
N LYS A 134 9.66 -21.85 11.38
CA LYS A 134 9.14 -22.91 12.25
C LYS A 134 7.59 -22.90 12.22
N GLN A 135 6.97 -24.02 12.56
CA GLN A 135 5.51 -24.07 12.71
C GLN A 135 5.06 -23.03 13.75
N PRO A 136 3.96 -22.30 13.52
CA PRO A 136 3.48 -21.31 14.47
C PRO A 136 3.12 -21.99 15.78
N THR A 137 3.86 -21.69 16.85
CA THR A 137 3.45 -21.97 18.23
C THR A 137 2.42 -20.93 18.65
N SER A 138 1.38 -21.34 19.36
CA SER A 138 0.20 -20.54 19.72
C SER A 138 0.49 -19.21 20.46
N ASP A 139 1.70 -19.01 20.97
CA ASP A 139 2.03 -17.94 21.90
C ASP A 139 3.13 -16.96 21.40
N GLY A 140 3.55 -17.06 20.13
CA GLY A 140 4.64 -16.24 19.57
C GLY A 140 4.14 -15.06 18.71
N GLU A 141 4.58 -13.85 19.03
CA GLU A 141 4.46 -12.69 18.14
C GLU A 141 5.51 -12.77 17.02
N GLY A 142 5.07 -13.09 15.80
CA GLY A 142 5.90 -13.03 14.59
C GLY A 142 6.46 -14.37 14.08
N PRO A 143 7.10 -14.36 12.90
CA PRO A 143 7.70 -15.55 12.31
C PRO A 143 8.91 -16.02 13.12
N GLN A 144 8.86 -17.25 13.64
CA GLN A 144 10.03 -17.88 14.26
C GLN A 144 10.89 -18.55 13.20
N PHE A 145 12.16 -18.16 13.08
CA PHE A 145 13.07 -18.76 12.11
C PHE A 145 13.77 -20.02 12.64
N VAL A 146 14.20 -20.89 11.73
CA VAL A 146 15.08 -22.03 12.02
C VAL A 146 16.47 -21.54 12.46
N ASP A 147 17.15 -22.29 13.33
CA ASP A 147 18.35 -21.79 14.04
C ASP A 147 19.52 -21.44 13.09
N ASN A 148 19.58 -22.07 11.90
CA ASN A 148 20.60 -21.84 10.88
C ASN A 148 20.11 -20.95 9.73
N PHE A 149 19.06 -20.15 9.94
CA PHE A 149 18.57 -19.24 8.92
C PHE A 149 19.53 -18.07 8.69
N ASP A 150 20.03 -17.91 7.47
CA ASP A 150 20.86 -16.78 7.09
C ASP A 150 20.00 -15.55 6.75
N GLU A 151 19.65 -14.80 7.79
CA GLU A 151 18.85 -13.58 7.67
C GLU A 151 19.56 -12.51 6.80
N GLN A 152 20.89 -12.40 6.89
CA GLN A 152 21.65 -11.41 6.13
C GLN A 152 21.66 -11.72 4.63
N ALA A 153 21.77 -12.99 4.26
CA ALA A 153 21.60 -13.41 2.87
C ALA A 153 20.17 -13.15 2.37
N ALA A 154 19.15 -13.41 3.20
CA ALA A 154 17.76 -13.14 2.85
C ALA A 154 17.50 -11.63 2.63
N ILE A 155 18.01 -10.76 3.51
CA ILE A 155 17.93 -9.29 3.35
C ILE A 155 18.57 -8.86 2.04
N LYS A 156 19.80 -9.32 1.75
CA LYS A 156 20.49 -8.99 0.49
C LYS A 156 19.70 -9.46 -0.73
N LYS A 157 19.09 -10.64 -0.66
CA LYS A 157 18.25 -11.18 -1.74
C LYS A 157 16.99 -10.34 -1.94
N TYR A 158 16.31 -9.93 -0.86
CA TYR A 158 15.17 -9.03 -0.95
C TYR A 158 15.52 -7.66 -1.54
N GLN A 159 16.66 -7.09 -1.14
CA GLN A 159 17.16 -5.84 -1.73
C GLN A 159 17.31 -5.96 -3.25
N GLN A 160 17.93 -7.05 -3.73
CA GLN A 160 18.06 -7.32 -5.17
C GLN A 160 16.69 -7.46 -5.86
N LEU A 161 15.79 -8.26 -5.31
CA LEU A 161 14.45 -8.48 -5.89
C LEU A 161 13.61 -7.20 -5.95
N ILE A 162 13.72 -6.33 -4.93
CA ILE A 162 13.07 -5.02 -4.94
C ILE A 162 13.58 -4.17 -6.11
N THR A 163 14.87 -4.23 -6.46
CA THR A 163 15.41 -3.52 -7.63
C THR A 163 14.89 -4.05 -8.97
N GLU A 164 14.54 -5.35 -9.06
CA GLU A 164 13.94 -5.99 -10.25
C GLU A 164 12.48 -5.59 -10.47
N LEU A 165 11.79 -5.04 -9.46
CA LEU A 165 10.38 -4.64 -9.61
C LEU A 165 10.22 -3.50 -10.64
N PRO A 166 9.09 -3.49 -11.38
CA PRO A 166 8.71 -2.33 -12.18
C PRO A 166 8.72 -1.05 -11.34
N PRO A 167 9.12 0.12 -11.89
CA PRO A 167 9.31 1.34 -11.09
C PRO A 167 8.10 1.73 -10.22
N LEU A 168 6.89 1.66 -10.76
CA LEU A 168 5.66 1.98 -10.04
C LEU A 168 5.39 1.01 -8.89
N ASN A 169 5.56 -0.29 -9.13
CA ASN A 169 5.40 -1.34 -8.13
C ASN A 169 6.43 -1.19 -7.01
N ARG A 170 7.69 -0.90 -7.37
CA ARG A 170 8.77 -0.64 -6.41
C ARG A 170 8.47 0.56 -5.53
N GLN A 171 8.04 1.68 -6.13
CA GLN A 171 7.67 2.90 -5.39
C GLN A 171 6.51 2.63 -4.43
N LEU A 172 5.47 1.95 -4.90
CA LEU A 172 4.32 1.58 -4.08
C LEU A 172 4.73 0.63 -2.94
N LEU A 173 5.53 -0.39 -3.23
CA LEU A 173 6.00 -1.34 -2.22
C LEU A 173 6.82 -0.63 -1.13
N LEU A 174 7.80 0.19 -1.52
CA LEU A 174 8.64 0.92 -0.56
C LEU A 174 7.81 1.88 0.30
N TYR A 175 6.81 2.54 -0.28
CA TYR A 175 5.89 3.39 0.48
C TYR A 175 5.07 2.57 1.50
N ILE A 176 4.57 1.40 1.10
CA ILE A 176 3.82 0.51 2.00
C ILE A 176 4.73 -0.02 3.11
N LEU A 177 5.97 -0.42 2.81
CA LEU A 177 6.93 -0.89 3.80
C LEU A 177 7.26 0.20 4.82
N ASP A 178 7.53 1.42 4.37
CA ASP A 178 7.75 2.58 5.24
C ASP A 178 6.52 2.92 6.09
N LEU A 179 5.32 2.79 5.53
CA LEU A 179 4.07 2.93 6.30
C LEU A 179 3.94 1.85 7.37
N LEU A 180 4.19 0.59 7.04
CA LEU A 180 4.03 -0.54 7.96
C LEU A 180 5.09 -0.54 9.07
N ALA A 181 6.30 -0.08 8.77
CA ALA A 181 7.39 0.02 9.74
C ALA A 181 7.07 0.96 10.92
N VAL A 182 6.14 1.90 10.75
CA VAL A 182 5.66 2.77 11.84
C VAL A 182 4.85 2.00 12.90
N PHE A 183 4.36 0.81 12.57
CA PHE A 183 3.54 -0.04 13.46
C PHE A 183 4.25 -1.34 13.89
N ALA A 184 5.52 -1.51 13.51
CA ALA A 184 6.32 -2.71 13.78
C ALA A 184 7.16 -2.56 15.05
#